data_AF-A0A955WWJ9-F1
#
_entry.id   AF-A0A955WWJ9-F1
#
_cell.length_a   1.000
_cell.length_b   1.000
_cell.length_c   1.000
_cell.angle_alpha   90.00
_cell.angle_beta   90.00
_cell.angle_gamma   90.00
#
_symmetry.space_group_name_H-M   'P 1'
#
loop_
_entity.id
_entity.type
_entity.pdbx_description
1 polymer ?
#
loop_
_entity_poly.entity_id
_entity_poly.type
_entity_poly.pdbx_seq_one_letter_code
_entity_poly.pdbx_strand_id
1 'polypeptide(L)'
;DGLMIASALPQHIDETRVAGMTATLLSLGVRAAEELERGEVQQVLVRGGSGYALMVQASNGTLLLVMASKAAKLGLIFLDTSRAATQIAKVL
;
A
#
# COMPACT_ATOMS: atom_id res chain seq x y z
N ASP A 1 13.73 3.18 -0.84
CA ASP A 1 14.12 3.69 -2.18
C ASP A 1 12.96 3.92 -3.14
N GLY A 2 11.75 3.41 -2.85
CA GLY A 2 10.58 3.71 -3.69
C GLY A 2 10.68 3.15 -5.10
N LEU A 3 11.41 2.03 -5.27
CA LEU A 3 11.56 1.33 -6.53
C LEU A 3 10.48 0.25 -6.65
N MET A 4 9.97 0.06 -7.87
CA MET A 4 9.02 -1.01 -8.17
C MET A 4 9.76 -2.35 -8.22
N ILE A 5 9.30 -3.34 -7.44
CA ILE A 5 9.81 -4.74 -7.48
C ILE A 5 9.01 -5.56 -8.50
N ALA A 6 7.69 -5.45 -8.43
CA ALA A 6 6.75 -6.12 -9.31
C ALA A 6 5.43 -5.35 -9.35
N SER A 7 4.73 -5.42 -10.48
CA SER A 7 3.49 -4.69 -10.71
C SER A 7 2.50 -5.55 -11.51
N ALA A 8 1.22 -5.42 -11.15
CA ALA A 8 0.09 -5.91 -11.93
C ALA A 8 -0.89 -4.75 -12.20
N LEU A 9 -0.34 -3.56 -12.42
CA LEU A 9 -1.10 -2.34 -12.62
C LEU A 9 -1.72 -2.32 -14.03
N PRO A 10 -2.90 -1.69 -14.20
CA PRO A 10 -3.45 -1.40 -15.52
C PRO A 10 -2.45 -0.65 -16.40
N GLN A 11 -2.41 -0.95 -17.71
CA GLN A 11 -1.43 -0.37 -18.66
C GLN A 11 -1.40 1.16 -18.74
N HIS A 12 -2.47 1.84 -18.34
CA HIS A 12 -2.54 3.30 -18.34
C HIS A 12 -1.89 3.95 -17.10
N ILE A 13 -1.44 3.15 -16.13
CA ILE A 13 -0.82 3.62 -14.90
C ILE A 13 0.69 3.46 -15.00
N ASP A 14 1.38 4.56 -14.76
CA ASP A 14 2.84 4.62 -14.76
C ASP A 14 3.40 4.08 -13.44
N GLU A 15 4.10 2.95 -13.51
CA GLU A 15 4.69 2.28 -12.36
C GLU A 15 5.68 3.15 -11.60
N THR A 16 6.48 3.96 -12.31
CA THR A 16 7.49 4.83 -11.70
C THR A 16 6.82 5.92 -10.88
N ARG A 17 5.73 6.50 -11.41
CA ARG A 17 4.93 7.48 -10.66
C ARG A 17 4.28 6.86 -9.43
N VAL A 18 3.72 5.66 -9.56
CA VAL A 18 3.10 4.95 -8.43
C VAL A 18 4.13 4.67 -7.34
N ALA A 19 5.32 4.20 -7.70
CA ALA A 19 6.38 3.89 -6.75
C ALA A 19 6.83 5.14 -5.97
N GLY A 20 7.02 6.26 -6.67
CA GLY A 20 7.32 7.56 -6.04
C GLY A 20 6.21 8.05 -5.11
N MET A 21 4.95 8.01 -5.55
CA MET A 21 3.80 8.39 -4.71
C MET A 21 3.70 7.53 -3.45
N THR A 22 3.92 6.23 -3.58
CA THR A 22 3.87 5.27 -2.47
C THR A 22 4.94 5.57 -1.43
N ALA A 23 6.17 5.87 -1.87
CA ALA A 23 7.26 6.30 -0.98
C ALA A 23 6.91 7.60 -0.24
N THR A 24 6.37 8.61 -0.93
CA THR A 24 5.95 9.87 -0.30
C THR A 24 4.83 9.67 0.71
N LEU A 25 3.81 8.87 0.38
CA LEU A 25 2.71 8.55 1.28
C LEU A 25 3.19 7.84 2.54
N LEU A 26 4.16 6.93 2.42
CA LEU A 26 4.75 6.28 3.59
C LEU A 26 5.49 7.29 4.45
N SER A 27 6.36 8.11 3.88
CA SER A 27 7.11 9.13 4.64
C SER A 27 6.19 10.08 5.39
N LEU A 28 5.09 10.51 4.76
CA LEU A 28 4.07 11.33 5.42
C LEU A 28 3.32 10.55 6.50
N GLY A 29 2.98 9.28 6.25
CA GLY A 29 2.32 8.41 7.21
C GLY A 29 3.17 8.18 8.47
N VAL A 30 4.47 7.92 8.30
CA VAL A 30 5.43 7.73 9.41
C VAL A 30 5.49 8.99 10.26
N ARG A 31 5.67 10.15 9.62
CA ARG A 31 5.67 11.42 10.33
C ARG A 31 4.35 11.68 11.05
N ALA A 32 3.21 11.41 10.41
CA ALA A 32 1.91 11.58 11.05
C ALA A 32 1.73 10.65 12.25
N ALA A 33 2.23 9.41 12.17
CA ALA A 33 2.15 8.46 13.27
C ALA A 33 3.06 8.87 14.44
N GLU A 34 4.23 9.42 14.17
CA GLU A 34 5.12 9.99 15.19
C GLU A 34 4.46 11.18 15.91
N GLU A 35 4.02 12.19 15.16
CA GLU A 35 3.41 13.42 15.69
C GLU A 35 2.10 13.16 16.46
N LEU A 36 1.36 12.13 16.07
CA LEU A 36 0.11 11.74 16.71
C LEU A 36 0.28 10.63 17.76
N GLU A 37 1.51 10.18 18.04
CA GLU A 37 1.83 9.11 18.99
C GLU A 37 1.13 7.76 18.67
N ARG A 38 0.97 7.43 17.38
CA ARG A 38 0.31 6.20 16.91
C ARG A 38 1.26 5.00 16.75
N GLY A 39 2.54 5.17 17.02
CA GLY A 39 3.55 4.11 16.89
C GLY A 39 3.87 3.81 15.43
N GLU A 40 4.18 2.54 15.13
CA GLU A 40 4.58 2.12 13.79
C GLU A 40 3.41 2.12 12.80
N VAL A 41 3.66 2.63 11.59
CA VAL A 41 2.67 2.62 10.51
C VAL A 41 2.49 1.21 9.99
N GLN A 42 1.35 0.61 10.31
CA GLN A 42 0.99 -0.72 9.79
C GLN A 42 0.41 -0.66 8.37
N GLN A 43 -0.35 0.39 8.07
CA GLN A 43 -1.03 0.57 6.78
C GLN A 43 -1.42 2.02 6.51
N VAL A 44 -1.60 2.35 5.24
CA VAL A 44 -2.18 3.63 4.77
C VAL A 44 -3.35 3.32 3.82
N LEU A 45 -4.53 3.85 4.12
CA LEU A 45 -5.73 3.71 3.29
C LEU A 45 -6.13 5.07 2.71
N VAL A 46 -6.19 5.14 1.38
CA VAL A 46 -6.79 6.25 0.64
C VAL A 46 -8.16 5.82 0.14
N ARG A 47 -9.21 6.55 0.54
CA ARG A 47 -10.58 6.36 0.06
C ARG A 47 -10.96 7.51 -0.86
N GLY A 48 -11.21 7.22 -2.12
CA GLY A 48 -11.67 8.17 -3.13
C GLY A 48 -13.06 7.83 -3.67
N GLY A 49 -13.64 8.74 -4.46
CA GLY A 49 -14.94 8.51 -5.11
C GLY A 49 -14.95 7.32 -6.08
N SER A 50 -13.78 6.96 -6.61
CA SER A 50 -13.61 5.84 -7.55
C SER A 50 -13.25 4.51 -6.88
N GLY A 51 -12.89 4.51 -5.60
CA GLY A 51 -12.47 3.29 -4.91
C GLY A 51 -11.44 3.54 -3.81
N TYR A 52 -10.59 2.53 -3.61
CA TYR A 52 -9.64 2.46 -2.51
C TYR A 52 -8.22 2.22 -3.05
N ALA A 53 -7.24 2.82 -2.39
CA ALA A 53 -5.85 2.40 -2.47
C ALA A 53 -5.36 2.07 -1.05
N LEU A 54 -4.85 0.87 -0.86
CA LEU A 54 -4.36 0.34 0.41
C LEU A 54 -2.89 0.00 0.27
N MET A 55 -2.05 0.65 1.06
CA MET A 55 -0.64 0.34 1.19
C MET A 55 -0.41 -0.35 2.53
N VAL A 56 0.27 -1.49 2.51
CA VAL A 56 0.69 -2.23 3.71
C VAL A 56 2.17 -2.60 3.63
N GLN A 57 2.79 -2.79 4.79
CA GLN A 57 4.12 -3.39 4.83
C GLN A 57 4.02 -4.88 4.45
N ALA A 58 4.84 -5.31 3.50
CA ALA A 58 4.90 -6.70 3.06
C ALA A 58 6.08 -7.45 3.70
N SER A 59 7.24 -6.81 3.79
CA SER A 59 8.43 -7.30 4.50
C SER A 59 9.29 -6.12 4.95
N ASN A 60 10.44 -6.37 5.60
CA ASN A 60 11.32 -5.28 6.00
C ASN A 60 11.80 -4.49 4.76
N GLY A 61 11.50 -3.19 4.72
CA GLY A 61 11.82 -2.34 3.58
C GLY A 61 10.96 -2.50 2.32
N THR A 62 9.93 -3.38 2.33
CA THR A 62 9.05 -3.61 1.17
C THR A 62 7.59 -3.31 1.47
N LEU A 63 6.91 -2.69 0.49
CA LEU A 63 5.51 -2.30 0.57
C LEU A 63 4.69 -3.01 -0.51
N LEU A 64 3.46 -3.36 -0.16
CA LEU A 64 2.43 -3.81 -1.12
C LEU A 64 1.38 -2.71 -1.25
N LEU A 65 1.14 -2.25 -2.47
CA LEU A 65 0.04 -1.35 -2.82
C LEU A 65 -1.05 -2.13 -3.56
N VAL A 66 -2.29 -2.01 -3.08
CA VAL A 66 -3.49 -2.62 -3.68
C VAL A 66 -4.48 -1.53 -4.04
N MET A 67 -5.03 -1.58 -5.25
CA MET A 67 -6.13 -0.72 -5.67
C MET A 67 -7.40 -1.55 -5.84
N ALA A 68 -8.53 -1.01 -5.39
CA ALA A 68 -9.82 -1.67 -5.49
C ALA A 68 -10.90 -0.68 -5.91
N SER A 69 -11.90 -1.16 -6.65
CA SER A 69 -13.04 -0.34 -7.02
C SER A 69 -13.92 -0.01 -5.81
N LYS A 70 -14.74 1.03 -5.91
CA LYS A 70 -15.70 1.41 -4.84
C LYS A 70 -16.69 0.31 -4.46
N ALA A 71 -16.93 -0.65 -5.35
CA ALA A 71 -17.85 -1.77 -5.13
C ALA A 71 -17.23 -2.90 -4.30
N ALA A 72 -15.90 -2.92 -4.16
CA ALA A 72 -15.22 -3.93 -3.35
C ALA A 72 -15.55 -3.75 -1.86
N LYS A 73 -15.79 -4.88 -1.18
CA LYS A 73 -16.05 -4.89 0.26
C LYS A 73 -14.74 -4.65 1.00
N LEU A 74 -14.67 -3.59 1.79
CA LEU A 74 -13.44 -3.17 2.47
C LEU A 74 -12.83 -4.26 3.36
N GLY A 75 -13.66 -5.05 4.06
CA GLY A 75 -13.19 -6.18 4.84
C GLY A 75 -12.52 -7.29 4.01
N LEU A 76 -12.98 -7.52 2.77
CA LEU A 76 -12.34 -8.47 1.86
C LEU A 76 -11.02 -7.93 1.31
N ILE A 77 -10.95 -6.63 1.01
CA ILE A 77 -9.70 -5.98 0.60
C ILE A 77 -8.63 -6.21 1.69
N PHE A 78 -8.96 -5.93 2.96
CA PHE A 78 -8.01 -6.15 4.06
C PHE A 78 -7.59 -7.62 4.20
N LEU A 79 -8.54 -8.56 4.10
CA LEU A 79 -8.27 -9.99 4.21
C LEU A 79 -7.30 -10.46 3.12
N ASP A 80 -7.58 -10.11 1.86
CA ASP A 80 -6.78 -10.55 0.72
C ASP A 80 -5.41 -9.85 0.70
N THR A 81 -5.36 -8.56 1.03
CA THR A 81 -4.10 -7.82 1.17
C THR A 81 -3.20 -8.41 2.27
N SER A 82 -3.76 -8.76 3.43
CA SER A 82 -3.00 -9.39 4.52
C SER A 82 -2.42 -10.75 4.12
N ARG A 83 -3.21 -11.56 3.41
CA ARG A 83 -2.75 -12.85 2.86
C ARG A 83 -1.64 -12.67 1.82
N ALA A 84 -1.82 -11.72 0.89
CA ALA A 84 -0.83 -11.42 -0.13
C ALA A 84 0.49 -10.91 0.48
N ALA A 85 0.42 -9.99 1.45
CA ALA A 85 1.60 -9.51 2.17
C ALA A 85 2.35 -10.66 2.87
N THR A 86 1.61 -11.57 3.52
CA THR A 86 2.20 -12.76 4.16
C THR A 86 2.87 -13.71 3.16
N GLN A 87 2.34 -13.81 1.93
CA GLN A 87 2.96 -14.63 0.87
C GLN A 87 4.21 -13.96 0.31
N ILE A 88 4.18 -12.65 0.09
CA ILE A 88 5.32 -11.86 -0.36
C ILE A 88 6.46 -11.93 0.67
N ALA A 89 6.15 -11.82 1.96
CA ALA A 89 7.11 -11.94 3.05
C ALA A 89 7.88 -13.27 3.09
N LYS A 90 7.35 -14.33 2.46
CA LYS A 90 7.99 -15.65 2.42
C LYS A 90 8.99 -15.80 1.28
N VAL A 91 8.93 -14.92 0.29
CA VAL A 91 9.74 -14.99 -0.93
C VAL A 91 10.72 -13.83 -1.09
N LEU A 92 10.63 -12.83 -0.21
CA LEU A 92 11.57 -11.72 -0.05
C LEU A 92 12.31 -11.88 1.28
#